data_AF-X1FEP0-F1
#
_entry.id   AF-X1FEP0-F1
#
_cell.length_a   1.000
_cell.length_b   1.000
_cell.length_c   1.000
_cell.angle_alpha   90.00
_cell.angle_beta   90.00
_cell.angle_gamma   90.00
#
_symmetry.space_group_name_H-M   'P 1'
#
loop_
_entity.id
_entity.type
_entity.pdbx_description
1 polymer ?
#
loop_
_entity_poly.entity_id
_entity_poly.type
_entity_poly.pdbx_seq_one_letter_code
_entity_poly.pdbx_strand_id
1 'polypeptide(L)' 'AMNLGNPRTMNVVMLGVLLGSEAIPLKRESLVQAILSYLPIKVHDVNKKAFEIGIEKGKNIRRDFNE' A
#
# COMPACT_ATOMS: atom_id res chain seq x y z
N ALA A 1 12.29 -7.12 -2.08
CA ALA A 1 12.30 -6.01 -1.11
C ALA A 1 13.20 -4.83 -1.54
N MET A 2 13.61 -4.72 -2.81
CA MET A 2 14.58 -3.70 -3.24
C MET A 2 13.98 -2.88 -4.39
N ASN A 3 13.94 -1.54 -4.20
CA ASN A 3 13.63 -0.43 -5.14
C ASN A 3 12.65 0.63 -4.60
N LEU A 4 12.12 0.49 -3.38
CA LEU A 4 11.49 1.62 -2.69
C LEU A 4 12.60 2.38 -1.97
N GLY A 5 13.12 3.43 -2.62
CA GLY A 5 14.26 4.26 -2.18
C GLY A 5 14.09 5.02 -0.85
N ASN A 6 13.21 4.57 0.05
CA ASN A 6 13.12 5.07 1.42
C ASN A 6 12.53 3.98 2.35
N PRO A 7 13.28 3.46 3.33
CA PRO A 7 12.76 2.50 4.32
C PRO A 7 11.48 2.96 5.03
N ARG A 8 11.23 4.28 5.10
CA ARG A 8 10.08 4.87 5.79
C ARG A 8 8.73 4.68 5.07
N THR A 9 8.70 4.23 3.82
CA THR A 9 7.43 3.98 3.10
C THR A 9 6.98 2.52 3.15
N MET A 10 7.78 1.64 3.78
CA MET A 10 7.49 0.20 3.81
C MET A 10 6.15 -0.13 4.50
N ASN A 11 5.79 0.57 5.57
CA ASN A 11 4.51 0.38 6.25
C ASN A 11 3.31 0.66 5.31
N VAL A 12 3.40 1.72 4.51
CA VAL A 12 2.38 2.08 3.53
C VAL A 12 2.30 1.04 2.41
N VAL A 13 3.44 0.47 2.00
CA VAL A 13 3.46 -0.65 1.03
C VAL A 13 2.76 -1.87 1.62
N MET A 14 3.02 -2.21 2.89
CA MET A 14 2.36 -3.33 3.56
C MET A 14 0.84 -3.13 3.65
N LEU A 15 0.38 -1.91 3.95
CA LEU A 15 -1.06 -1.59 3.92
C LEU A 15 -1.65 -1.79 2.52
N GLY A 16 -0.91 -1.41 1.48
CA GLY A 16 -1.29 -1.68 0.09
C GLY A 16 -1.40 -3.18 -0.20
N VAL A 17 -0.44 -3.99 0.28
CA VAL A 17 -0.46 -5.45 0.12
C VAL A 17 -1.70 -6.06 0.77
N LEU A 18 -2.02 -5.66 2.01
CA LEU A 18 -3.20 -6.16 2.71
C LEU A 18 -4.50 -5.84 1.96
N LEU A 19 -4.61 -4.61 1.44
CA LEU A 19 -5.77 -4.22 0.63
C LEU A 19 -5.84 -5.00 -0.68
N GLY A 20 -4.74 -5.06 -1.44
CA GLY A 20 -4.69 -5.72 -2.75
C GLY A 20 -4.87 -7.23 -2.68
N SER A 21 -4.49 -7.86 -1.56
CA SER A 21 -4.70 -9.28 -1.32
C SER A 21 -6.10 -9.62 -0.79
N GLU A 22 -6.96 -8.61 -0.60
CA GLU A 22 -8.29 -8.73 0.01
C GLU A 22 -8.26 -9.33 1.44
N ALA A 23 -7.12 -9.24 2.12
CA ALA A 23 -6.96 -9.74 3.49
C ALA A 23 -7.70 -8.89 4.54
N ILE A 24 -8.13 -7.69 4.17
CA ILE A 24 -8.85 -6.75 5.03
C ILE A 24 -10.10 -6.20 4.32
N PRO A 25 -11.25 -6.07 5.01
CA PRO A 25 -12.50 -5.59 4.42
C PRO A 25 -12.60 -4.05 4.48
N LEU A 26 -11.59 -3.34 3.99
CA LEU A 26 -11.54 -1.87 4.01
C LEU A 26 -11.63 -1.28 2.60
N LYS A 27 -12.21 -0.08 2.49
CA LYS A 27 -12.25 0.68 1.24
C LYS A 27 -10.89 1.33 0.97
N ARG A 28 -10.50 1.37 -0.30
CA ARG A 28 -9.26 2.00 -0.76
C ARG A 28 -9.19 3.47 -0.34
N GLU A 29 -10.28 4.20 -0.54
CA GLU A 29 -10.36 5.64 -0.28
C GLU A 29 -10.15 5.92 1.21
N SER A 30 -10.73 5.10 2.09
CA SER A 30 -10.59 5.23 3.53
C SER A 30 -9.14 5.05 3.98
N LEU A 31 -8.43 4.06 3.43
CA LEU A 31 -7.02 3.84 3.74
C LEU A 31 -6.13 4.97 3.23
N VAL A 32 -6.36 5.43 1.99
CA VAL A 32 -5.61 6.57 1.42
C VAL A 32 -5.82 7.83 2.27
N GLN A 33 -7.06 8.16 2.63
CA GLN A 33 -7.36 9.31 3.48
C GLN A 33 -6.68 9.20 4.85
N ALA A 34 -6.74 8.03 5.48
CA ALA A 34 -6.06 7.79 6.75
C ALA A 34 -4.54 7.95 6.62
N ILE A 35 -3.90 7.34 5.62
CA ILE A 35 -2.44 7.48 5.42
C ILE A 35 -2.04 8.95 5.27
N LEU A 36 -2.78 9.73 4.48
CA LEU A 36 -2.44 11.13 4.20
C LEU A 36 -2.72 12.07 5.37
N SER A 37 -3.68 11.75 6.26
CA SER A 37 -3.97 12.59 7.43
C SER A 37 -2.88 12.52 8.51
N TYR A 38 -2.10 11.43 8.57
CA TYR A 38 -1.00 11.26 9.53
C TYR A 38 0.37 11.69 8.98
N LEU A 39 0.49 11.95 7.68
CA LEU A 39 1.77 12.22 7.03
C LEU A 39 1.93 13.70 6.64
N PRO A 40 3.14 14.27 6.74
CA PRO A 40 3.42 15.60 6.20
C PRO A 40 3.12 15.68 4.69
N ILE A 41 2.51 16.78 4.25
CA ILE A 41 2.11 17.01 2.83
C ILE A 41 3.26 16.70 1.85
N LYS A 42 4.49 17.12 2.19
CA LYS A 42 5.70 16.91 1.36
C LYS A 42 6.03 15.45 1.04
N VAL A 43 5.48 14.47 1.78
CA VAL A 43 5.71 13.04 1.52
C VAL A 43 4.46 12.32 1.00
N HIS A 44 3.38 13.03 0.68
CA HIS A 44 2.14 12.41 0.22
C HIS A 44 2.35 11.62 -1.09
N ASP A 45 3.03 12.20 -2.07
CA ASP A 45 3.19 11.56 -3.39
C ASP A 45 4.00 10.27 -3.34
N VAL A 46 5.10 10.26 -2.57
CA VAL A 46 5.92 9.05 -2.43
C VAL A 46 5.16 7.95 -1.69
N ASN A 47 4.34 8.31 -0.70
CA ASN A 47 3.53 7.33 0.04
C ASN A 47 2.33 6.83 -0.78
N LYS A 48 1.68 7.69 -1.59
CA LYS A 48 0.66 7.24 -2.54
C LYS A 48 1.23 6.19 -3.51
N LYS A 49 2.37 6.48 -4.13
CA LYS A 49 3.06 5.52 -5.02
C LYS A 49 3.42 4.22 -4.29
N ALA A 50 3.90 4.33 -3.05
CA ALA A 50 4.23 3.17 -2.23
C ALA A 50 2.99 2.30 -1.92
N PHE A 51 1.85 2.92 -1.64
CA PHE A 51 0.58 2.23 -1.41
C PHE A 51 0.12 1.47 -2.67
N GLU A 52 0.14 2.11 -3.85
CA GLU A 52 -0.23 1.46 -5.11
C GLU A 52 0.70 0.27 -5.44
N ILE A 53 2.01 0.41 -5.22
CA ILE A 53 2.97 -0.70 -5.39
C ILE A 53 2.60 -1.87 -4.47
N GLY A 54 2.15 -1.58 -3.25
CA GLY A 54 1.62 -2.58 -2.32
C GLY A 54 0.39 -3.28 -2.87
N ILE A 55 -0.60 -2.52 -3.37
CA ILE A 55 -1.84 -3.07 -3.94
C ILE A 55 -1.54 -4.06 -5.07
N GLU A 56 -0.69 -3.69 -6.02
CA GLU A 56 -0.35 -4.57 -7.15
C GLU A 56 0.36 -5.85 -6.68
N LYS A 57 1.23 -5.76 -5.66
CA LYS A 57 1.83 -6.95 -5.04
C LYS A 57 0.79 -7.82 -4.34
N GLY A 58 -0.15 -7.21 -3.62
CA GLY A 58 -1.24 -7.93 -2.95
C GLY A 58 -2.13 -8.69 -3.93
N LYS A 59 -2.48 -8.08 -5.07
CA LYS A 59 -3.26 -8.72 -6.13
C LYS A 59 -2.58 -9.95 -6.70
N ASN A 60 -1.26 -9.87 -6.94
CA ASN A 60 -0.48 -11.01 -7.41
C ASN A 60 -0.48 -12.14 -6.37
N ILE A 61 -0.26 -11.83 -5.09
CA ILE A 61 -0.31 -12.82 -4.00
C ILE A 61 -1.67 -13.52 -3.97
N ARG A 62 -2.77 -12.77 -4.04
CA ARG A 62 -4.13 -13.32 -4.06
C ARG A 62 -4.36 -14.24 -5.25
N ARG A 63 -3.83 -13.88 -6.42
CA ARG A 63 -3.89 -14.70 -7.63
C ARG A 63 -3.14 -16.02 -7.42
N ASP A 64 -1.91 -15.98 -6.93
CA ASP A 64 -1.08 -17.17 -6.70
C ASP A 64 -1.72 -18.16 -5.70
N PHE A 65 -2.52 -17.67 -4.75
CA PHE A 65 -3.28 -18.53 -3.81
C PHE A 65 -4.53 -19.17 -4.42
N ASN A 66 -5.05 -18.65 -5.53
CA ASN A 66 -6.28 -19.12 -6.18
C ASN A 66 -6.01 -19.99 -7.42
N GLU A 67 -4.73 -20.17 -7.81
CA GLU A 67 -4.26 -21.11 -8.84
C GLU A 67 -3.90 -22.47 -8.22
#